data_AF-A0A4Y7JGR9-F1
#
_entry.id   AF-A0A4Y7JGR9-F1
#
_cell.length_a   1.000
_cell.length_b   1.000
_cell.length_c   1.000
_cell.angle_alpha   90.00
_cell.angle_beta   90.00
_cell.angle_gamma   90.00
#
_symmetry.space_group_name_H-M   'P 1'
#
loop_
_entity.id
_entity.type
_entity.pdbx_description
1 polymer ?
#
loop_
_entity_poly.entity_id
_entity_poly.type
_entity_poly.pdbx_seq_one_letter_code
_entity_poly.pdbx_strand_id
1 'polypeptide(L)'
;MEGKNMRIISLLVIVMLGIFVGKSSAFSKECYMGCLLQCALTHPDKGIFACPFTCLKRCISKGIPLNGINSDNHFCKLGCATSKCLKKSTAQDPRGEEVERCVNSYCNNKCTN
;
A
#
# COMPACT_ATOMS: atom_id res chain seq x y z
N MET A 1 -13.60 3.80 37.65
CA MET A 1 -12.88 4.79 36.81
C MET A 1 -12.77 4.24 35.38
N GLU A 2 -13.86 4.10 34.62
CA GLU A 2 -13.83 3.22 33.42
C GLU A 2 -14.28 3.85 32.08
N GLY A 3 -15.04 4.95 32.07
CA GLY A 3 -15.53 5.52 30.79
C GLY A 3 -14.51 6.38 30.04
N LYS A 4 -13.69 7.16 30.76
CA LYS A 4 -12.69 8.07 30.16
C LYS A 4 -11.52 7.30 29.55
N ASN A 5 -11.05 6.26 30.24
CA ASN A 5 -9.91 5.47 29.80
C ASN A 5 -10.25 4.63 28.56
N MET A 6 -11.48 4.09 28.46
CA MET A 6 -11.92 3.33 27.30
C MET A 6 -12.09 4.21 26.04
N ARG A 7 -12.57 5.46 26.21
CA ARG A 7 -12.60 6.45 25.13
C ARG A 7 -11.21 6.90 24.70
N ILE A 8 -10.28 7.09 25.64
CA ILE A 8 -8.89 7.42 25.34
C ILE A 8 -8.20 6.27 24.61
N ILE A 9 -8.41 5.02 25.02
CA ILE A 9 -7.88 3.83 24.35
C ILE A 9 -8.45 3.71 22.93
N SER A 10 -9.75 3.88 22.74
CA SER A 10 -10.38 3.86 21.42
C SER A 10 -9.85 4.97 20.50
N LEU A 11 -9.72 6.20 21.03
CA LEU A 11 -9.13 7.32 20.30
C LEU A 11 -7.65 7.07 19.99
N LEU A 12 -6.87 6.48 20.90
CA LEU A 12 -5.49 6.09 20.64
C LEU A 12 -5.39 5.03 19.55
N VAL A 13 -6.26 4.01 19.54
CA VAL A 13 -6.27 2.99 18.48
C VAL A 13 -6.64 3.61 17.12
N ILE A 14 -7.66 4.48 17.08
CA ILE A 14 -8.07 5.20 15.85
C ILE A 14 -6.96 6.14 15.38
N VAL A 15 -6.29 6.85 16.29
CA VAL A 15 -5.17 7.73 16.00
C VAL A 15 -3.96 6.94 15.54
N MET A 16 -3.61 5.80 16.14
CA MET A 16 -2.50 4.95 15.70
C MET A 16 -2.77 4.30 14.32
N LEU A 17 -4.01 3.89 14.06
CA LEU A 17 -4.46 3.46 12.73
C LEU A 17 -4.43 4.63 11.72
N GLY A 18 -4.71 5.85 12.17
CA GLY A 18 -4.62 7.08 11.38
C GLY A 18 -3.19 7.58 11.15
N ILE A 19 -2.26 7.35 12.08
CA ILE A 19 -0.84 7.71 11.96
C ILE A 19 -0.13 6.75 11.00
N PHE A 20 -0.59 5.50 10.87
CA PHE A 20 -0.18 4.61 9.77
C PHE A 20 -0.62 5.13 8.37
N VAL A 21 -1.49 6.15 8.32
CA VAL A 21 -1.85 6.89 7.10
C VAL A 21 -0.97 8.15 6.92
N GLY A 22 -0.01 8.38 7.82
CA GLY A 22 0.87 9.53 7.83
C GLY A 22 2.25 9.26 7.23
N LYS A 23 2.46 9.77 6.02
CA LYS A 23 3.74 10.31 5.52
C LYS A 23 4.90 9.31 5.32
N SER A 24 4.80 8.54 4.23
CA SER A 24 5.93 8.44 3.32
C SER A 24 5.37 8.62 1.91
N SER A 25 5.95 9.52 1.13
CA SER A 25 5.59 9.70 -0.28
C SER A 25 6.06 8.54 -1.18
N ALA A 26 6.63 7.51 -0.55
CA ALA A 26 7.09 6.29 -1.16
C ALA A 26 6.10 5.15 -0.87
N PHE A 27 5.98 4.26 -1.84
CA PHE A 27 5.34 2.97 -1.59
C PHE A 27 6.13 2.25 -0.49
N SER A 28 5.47 1.76 0.57
CA SER A 28 6.13 1.02 1.65
C SER A 28 5.70 -0.45 1.67
N LYS A 29 6.61 -1.34 2.06
CA LYS A 29 6.29 -2.75 2.28
C LYS A 29 5.19 -2.93 3.35
N GLU A 30 5.18 -2.10 4.40
CA GLU A 30 4.17 -2.25 5.46
C GLU A 30 2.76 -1.97 4.93
N CYS A 31 2.61 -0.98 4.04
CA CYS A 31 1.33 -0.71 3.40
C CYS A 31 0.87 -1.92 2.57
N TYR A 32 1.77 -2.47 1.76
CA TYR A 32 1.45 -3.55 0.84
C TYR A 32 1.14 -4.85 1.58
N MET A 33 1.99 -5.24 2.52
CA MET A 33 1.83 -6.45 3.33
C MET A 33 0.62 -6.37 4.26
N GLY A 34 0.41 -5.24 4.92
CA GLY A 34 -0.76 -5.03 5.78
C GLY A 34 -2.07 -5.08 4.99
N CYS A 35 -2.09 -4.49 3.79
CA CYS A 35 -3.25 -4.57 2.91
C CYS A 35 -3.49 -6.00 2.40
N LEU A 36 -2.44 -6.73 2.03
CA LEU A 36 -2.54 -8.10 1.56
C LEU A 36 -3.14 -9.01 2.64
N LEU A 37 -2.64 -8.92 3.87
CA LEU A 37 -3.15 -9.70 5.00
C LEU A 37 -4.63 -9.40 5.25
N GLN A 38 -4.99 -8.12 5.27
CA GLN A 38 -6.39 -7.69 5.47
C GLN A 38 -7.30 -8.18 4.34
N CYS A 39 -6.81 -8.14 3.11
CA CYS A 39 -7.58 -8.58 1.95
C CYS A 39 -7.81 -10.10 1.97
N ALA A 40 -6.78 -10.88 2.32
CA ALA A 40 -6.89 -12.32 2.47
C ALA A 40 -7.87 -12.73 3.58
N LEU A 41 -7.88 -12.00 4.71
CA LEU A 41 -8.81 -12.26 5.82
C LEU A 41 -10.26 -11.88 5.48
N THR A 42 -10.46 -10.79 4.75
CA THR A 42 -11.80 -10.26 4.43
C THR A 42 -12.43 -10.97 3.23
N HIS A 43 -11.60 -11.48 2.32
CA HIS A 43 -12.04 -12.06 1.07
C HIS A 43 -11.28 -13.35 0.75
N PRO A 44 -11.54 -14.44 1.50
CA PRO A 44 -10.91 -15.73 1.27
C PRO A 44 -11.19 -16.28 -0.14
N ASP A 45 -12.33 -15.88 -0.74
CA ASP A 45 -12.78 -16.35 -2.06
C ASP A 45 -12.32 -15.47 -3.23
N LYS A 46 -11.78 -14.26 -2.95
CA LYS A 46 -11.27 -13.39 -4.01
C LYS A 46 -9.89 -13.86 -4.40
N GLY A 47 -9.80 -14.38 -5.62
CA GLY A 47 -8.63 -15.05 -6.16
C GLY A 47 -7.31 -14.32 -5.92
N ILE A 48 -6.26 -15.15 -5.84
CA ILE A 48 -4.82 -14.89 -5.67
C ILE A 48 -4.30 -13.59 -6.29
N PHE A 49 -4.89 -13.10 -7.38
CA PHE A 49 -4.45 -11.89 -8.10
C PHE A 49 -5.20 -10.60 -7.73
N ALA A 50 -6.42 -10.68 -7.19
CA ALA A 50 -7.25 -9.50 -6.92
C ALA A 50 -6.73 -8.68 -5.71
N CYS A 51 -6.32 -9.37 -4.65
CA CYS A 51 -5.79 -8.73 -3.44
C CYS A 51 -4.46 -7.99 -3.69
N PRO A 52 -3.43 -8.62 -4.30
CA PRO A 52 -2.18 -7.93 -4.63
C PRO A 52 -2.39 -6.68 -5.47
N PHE A 53 -3.25 -6.76 -6.50
CA PHE A 53 -3.54 -5.63 -7.37
C PHE A 53 -4.23 -4.48 -6.64
N THR A 54 -5.25 -4.78 -5.84
CA THR A 54 -6.01 -3.78 -5.07
C THR A 54 -5.12 -3.07 -4.05
N CYS A 55 -4.24 -3.83 -3.40
CA CYS A 55 -3.31 -3.31 -2.41
C CYS A 55 -2.20 -2.47 -3.01
N LEU A 56 -1.66 -2.88 -4.15
CA LEU A 56 -0.72 -2.08 -4.92
C LEU A 56 -1.33 -0.72 -5.30
N LYS A 57 -2.54 -0.72 -5.87
CA LYS A 57 -3.25 0.51 -6.24
C LYS A 57 -3.46 1.43 -5.03
N ARG A 58 -3.88 0.87 -3.90
CA ARG A 58 -4.10 1.62 -2.65
C ARG A 58 -2.80 2.23 -2.11
N CYS A 59 -1.70 1.48 -2.08
CA CYS A 59 -0.43 1.93 -1.53
C CYS A 59 0.29 2.94 -2.43
N ILE A 60 0.22 2.77 -3.75
CA ILE A 60 0.74 3.76 -4.70
C ILE A 60 -0.07 5.07 -4.61
N SER A 61 -1.39 4.98 -4.41
CA SER A 61 -2.24 6.19 -4.27
C SER A 61 -2.05 6.90 -2.93
N LYS A 62 -1.74 6.17 -1.85
CA LYS A 62 -1.48 6.76 -0.52
C LYS A 62 -0.13 7.47 -0.41
N GLY A 63 0.87 7.10 -1.23
CA GLY A 63 2.18 7.75 -1.25
C GLY A 63 2.21 9.13 -1.94
N ILE A 64 1.07 9.73 -2.27
CA ILE A 64 1.05 10.98 -3.06
C ILE A 64 0.63 12.15 -2.16
N PRO A 65 1.45 13.20 -2.04
CA PRO A 65 1.00 14.43 -1.38
C PRO A 65 -0.14 15.06 -2.20
N LEU A 66 -1.20 15.52 -1.51
CA LEU A 66 -2.39 16.15 -2.12
C LEU A 66 -2.08 17.33 -3.07
N ASN A 67 -0.86 17.88 -3.03
CA ASN A 67 -0.46 19.06 -3.80
C ASN A 67 0.22 18.77 -5.15
N GLY A 68 0.37 17.51 -5.56
CA GLY A 68 1.12 17.14 -6.76
C GLY A 68 0.43 16.07 -7.60
N ILE A 69 -0.78 16.37 -8.07
CA ILE A 69 -1.52 15.49 -8.99
C ILE A 69 -0.88 15.58 -10.38
N ASN A 70 0.28 14.96 -10.59
CA ASN A 70 0.67 14.54 -11.93
C ASN A 70 0.08 13.14 -12.16
N SER A 71 -1.21 13.12 -12.50
CA SER A 71 -2.01 11.92 -12.78
C SER A 71 -1.26 10.91 -13.67
N ASP A 72 -0.49 11.40 -14.64
CA ASP A 72 0.23 10.56 -15.60
C ASP A 72 1.32 9.70 -14.95
N ASN A 73 2.02 10.24 -13.96
CA ASN A 73 3.05 9.50 -13.23
C ASN A 73 2.43 8.41 -12.33
N HIS A 74 1.17 8.58 -11.91
CA HIS A 74 0.45 7.59 -11.09
C HIS A 74 0.08 6.36 -11.91
N PHE A 75 -0.58 6.57 -13.06
CA PHE A 75 -0.94 5.47 -13.95
C PHE A 75 0.30 4.78 -14.52
N CYS A 76 1.36 5.54 -14.82
CA CYS A 76 2.64 4.96 -15.22
C CYS A 76 3.24 4.07 -14.12
N LYS A 77 3.32 4.55 -12.87
CA LYS A 77 3.87 3.76 -11.74
C LYS A 77 3.03 2.53 -11.46
N LEU A 78 1.71 2.65 -11.49
CA LEU A 78 0.79 1.52 -11.29
C LEU A 78 0.98 0.47 -12.39
N GLY A 79 0.98 0.87 -13.66
CA GLY A 79 1.19 -0.04 -14.79
C GLY A 79 2.57 -0.72 -14.75
N CYS A 80 3.62 0.04 -14.44
CA CYS A 80 4.97 -0.47 -14.24
C CYS A 80 5.02 -1.51 -13.13
N ALA A 81 4.45 -1.19 -11.96
CA ALA A 81 4.47 -2.05 -10.79
C ALA A 81 3.68 -3.33 -11.03
N THR A 82 2.51 -3.26 -11.69
CA THR A 82 1.74 -4.45 -12.06
C THR A 82 2.47 -5.34 -13.07
N SER A 83 3.12 -4.77 -14.08
CA SER A 83 3.80 -5.54 -15.12
C SER A 83 5.13 -6.17 -14.65
N LYS A 84 5.90 -5.45 -13.83
CA LYS A 84 7.31 -5.79 -13.52
C LYS A 84 7.56 -6.14 -12.06
N CYS A 85 6.86 -5.51 -11.11
CA CYS A 85 7.09 -5.71 -9.68
C CYS A 85 6.20 -6.82 -9.10
N LEU A 86 4.91 -6.84 -9.45
CA LEU A 86 3.99 -7.92 -9.06
C LEU A 86 4.39 -9.26 -9.66
N LYS A 87 5.04 -9.28 -10.83
CA LYS A 87 5.56 -10.53 -11.43
C LYS A 87 6.61 -11.23 -10.58
N LYS A 88 7.25 -10.51 -9.64
CA LYS A 88 8.19 -11.06 -8.65
C LYS A 88 7.51 -11.53 -7.38
N SER A 89 6.25 -11.17 -7.15
CA SER A 89 5.44 -11.45 -5.96
C SER A 89 4.47 -12.61 -6.26
N THR A 90 4.27 -13.51 -5.31
CA THR A 90 3.28 -14.59 -5.39
C THR A 90 2.31 -14.51 -4.21
N ALA A 91 1.17 -15.21 -4.27
CA ALA A 91 0.24 -15.21 -3.13
C ALA A 91 0.82 -15.86 -1.86
N GLN A 92 1.67 -16.88 -2.01
CA GLN A 92 2.33 -17.53 -0.87
C GLN A 92 3.56 -16.76 -0.39
N ASP A 93 4.26 -16.08 -1.30
CA ASP A 93 5.39 -15.23 -0.98
C ASP A 93 5.22 -13.86 -1.64
N PRO A 94 4.63 -12.89 -0.92
CA PRO A 94 4.35 -11.57 -1.45
C PRO A 94 5.60 -10.71 -1.66
N ARG A 95 6.77 -11.11 -1.14
CA ARG A 95 8.06 -10.45 -1.42
C ARG A 95 8.03 -8.92 -1.28
N GLY A 96 7.36 -8.45 -0.21
CA GLY A 96 6.98 -7.05 -0.04
C GLY A 96 8.16 -6.06 -0.12
N GLU A 97 9.33 -6.43 0.38
CA GLU A 97 10.55 -5.60 0.31
C GLU A 97 11.07 -5.44 -1.13
N GLU A 98 10.98 -6.48 -1.95
CA GLU A 98 11.42 -6.42 -3.34
C GLU A 98 10.41 -5.71 -4.23
N VAL A 99 9.12 -5.84 -3.93
CA VAL A 99 8.08 -5.03 -4.54
C VAL A 99 8.31 -3.56 -4.22
N GLU A 100 8.61 -3.24 -2.95
CA GLU A 100 8.94 -1.87 -2.54
C GLU A 100 10.16 -1.32 -3.29
N ARG A 101 11.27 -2.07 -3.30
CA ARG A 101 12.49 -1.67 -4.01
C ARG A 101 12.23 -1.47 -5.50
N CYS A 102 11.44 -2.35 -6.12
CA CYS A 102 11.08 -2.27 -7.53
C CYS A 102 10.23 -1.02 -7.84
N VAL A 103 9.22 -0.73 -7.02
CA VAL A 103 8.36 0.46 -7.19
C VAL A 103 9.16 1.74 -7.00
N ASN A 104 9.90 1.84 -5.89
CA ASN A 104 10.60 3.07 -5.52
C ASN A 104 11.86 3.34 -6.35
N SER A 105 12.54 2.30 -6.87
CA SER A 105 13.75 2.46 -7.69
C SER A 105 13.42 2.45 -9.17
N TYR A 106 12.83 1.37 -9.68
CA TYR A 106 12.65 1.19 -11.12
C TYR A 106 11.46 2.01 -11.66
N CYS A 107 10.28 1.88 -11.04
CA CYS A 107 9.08 2.54 -11.56
C CYS A 107 9.07 4.05 -11.32
N ASN A 108 9.67 4.54 -10.24
CA ASN A 108 9.87 5.98 -10.07
C ASN A 108 10.73 6.57 -11.18
N ASN A 109 11.90 5.98 -11.47
CA ASN A 109 12.81 6.49 -12.49
C ASN A 109 12.21 6.41 -13.90
N LYS A 110 11.47 5.34 -14.20
CA LYS A 110 10.84 5.13 -15.51
C LYS A 110 9.65 6.05 -15.79
N CYS A 111 9.01 6.54 -14.73
CA CYS A 111 7.84 7.40 -14.80
C CYS A 111 8.15 8.84 -14.41
N THR A 112 9.43 9.23 -14.46
CA THR A 112 9.86 10.63 -14.42
C THR A 112 9.70 11.16 -15.83
N ASN A 113 8.78 12.12 -16.01
CA ASN A 113 8.59 12.85 -17.27
C ASN A 113 9.89 13.52 -17.71
#